data_AF-K9QSS9-F1
#
_entry.id   AF-K9QSS9-F1
#
_cell.length_a   1.000
_cell.length_b   1.000
_cell.length_c   1.000
_cell.angle_alpha   90.00
_cell.angle_beta   90.00
_cell.angle_gamma   90.00
#
_symmetry.space_group_name_H-M   'P 1'
#
loop_
_entity.id
_entity.type
_entity.pdbx_description
1 polymer ?
#
loop_
_entity_poly.entity_id
_entity_poly.type
_entity_poly.pdbx_seq_one_letter_code
_entity_poly.pdbx_strand_id
1 'polypeptide(L)'
;MNFLDKLHHSISHNQSLLFVGLDPNPEMMPAGYESQDIIHSLWDWMQFIIGETADFVCAYKPTLGFYEALGIPGLELLAKTLAAIPKHIPIILDAKHSDLNTSTMLARTVFTEWQVDAITLSPYTGQDHVAPFLVYPDKAVFILCCTSNPGAEALQHYPTNESPLYLQVVKESKNWGTPEQLALEVGTKNPDVLSRIRAIAPERIIMARSIWAEGGNLKQILEAGLDANGDGLLIPVPQDILAKPNLSEEIQSLNTEINQVRNQVIQNGETCPVWLPDVVSANHHPLHDLILQLYEIDCIMFGNFVQASGAIFPYYIDLRKIISNPQIFSQVISGYEEILQNLTFDRLAGIPYGSLPTATGLSLRLHCPMIFPRKEVKAHGTRKLIEGNFDPGETVVVVDDILISGKSVMEGAEKLKSAGLNVHDIVVFIDHEQGVKDRLQQNGYRAHAVLTISEITNVLHQSGRINDEQFLALTES
;
A
#
# COMPACT_ATOMS: atom_id res chain seq x y z
N MET A 1 -4.95 -9.55 17.06
CA MET A 1 -4.47 -8.80 15.89
C MET A 1 -3.04 -9.24 15.68
N ASN A 2 -2.67 -9.70 14.48
CA ASN A 2 -1.29 -10.12 14.22
C ASN A 2 -0.37 -8.87 14.15
N PHE A 3 0.95 -9.07 14.18
CA PHE A 3 1.94 -7.99 14.09
C PHE A 3 1.72 -7.08 12.87
N LEU A 4 1.50 -7.68 11.69
CA LEU A 4 1.38 -6.92 10.44
C LEU A 4 0.15 -6.01 10.45
N ASP A 5 -1.01 -6.52 10.86
CA ASP A 5 -2.25 -5.76 11.02
C ASP A 5 -2.05 -4.58 11.98
N LYS A 6 -1.36 -4.84 13.11
CA LYS A 6 -1.06 -3.84 14.13
C LYS A 6 -0.15 -2.74 13.60
N LEU A 7 0.86 -3.13 12.82
CA LEU A 7 1.77 -2.21 12.15
C LEU A 7 1.06 -1.38 11.08
N HIS A 8 0.31 -2.00 10.18
CA HIS A 8 -0.47 -1.28 9.15
C HIS A 8 -1.49 -0.32 9.76
N HIS A 9 -2.15 -0.73 10.86
CA HIS A 9 -3.03 0.15 11.60
C HIS A 9 -2.27 1.37 12.14
N SER A 10 -1.08 1.18 12.73
CA SER A 10 -0.27 2.29 13.25
C SER A 10 0.27 3.20 12.13
N ILE A 11 0.71 2.62 11.00
CA ILE A 11 1.18 3.37 9.82
C ILE A 11 0.04 4.24 9.27
N SER A 12 -1.15 3.67 9.11
CA SER A 12 -2.32 4.40 8.57
C SER A 12 -2.89 5.41 9.55
N HIS A 13 -2.95 5.10 10.84
CA HIS A 13 -3.45 6.01 11.87
C HIS A 13 -2.55 7.23 12.04
N ASN A 14 -1.23 7.00 12.18
CA ASN A 14 -0.25 8.06 12.44
C ASN A 14 0.35 8.64 11.15
N GLN A 15 -0.04 8.11 9.98
CA GLN A 15 0.53 8.45 8.68
C GLN A 15 2.06 8.44 8.74
N SER A 16 2.65 7.35 9.24
CA SER A 16 4.08 7.34 9.60
C SER A 16 4.75 6.00 9.30
N LEU A 17 5.99 6.07 8.83
CA LEU A 17 6.90 4.91 8.72
C LEU A 17 7.97 4.93 9.83
N LEU A 18 7.89 5.89 10.76
CA LEU A 18 8.92 6.10 11.77
C LEU A 18 8.77 5.11 12.91
N PHE A 19 9.89 4.54 13.36
CA PHE A 19 9.96 3.84 14.63
C PHE A 19 10.99 4.49 15.55
N VAL A 20 10.74 4.43 16.85
CA VAL A 20 11.64 4.99 17.87
C VAL A 20 12.37 3.88 18.60
N GLY A 21 13.70 4.03 18.71
CA GLY A 21 14.52 3.20 19.60
C GLY A 21 14.32 3.61 21.06
N LEU A 22 13.99 2.65 21.92
CA LEU A 22 13.86 2.87 23.36
C LEU A 22 15.08 2.28 24.06
N ASP A 23 16.21 2.97 23.90
CA ASP A 23 17.53 2.50 24.26
C ASP A 23 18.05 3.31 25.46
N PRO A 24 18.04 2.76 26.69
CA PRO A 24 18.41 3.48 27.91
C PRO A 24 19.94 3.61 28.05
N ASN A 25 20.57 4.33 27.12
CA ASN A 25 22.01 4.59 27.13
C ASN A 25 22.34 5.83 27.98
N PRO A 26 23.05 5.68 29.12
CA PRO A 26 23.44 6.82 29.97
C PRO A 26 24.23 7.90 29.23
N GLU A 27 25.03 7.53 28.23
CA GLU A 27 25.88 8.48 27.49
C GLU A 27 25.07 9.40 26.55
N MET A 28 23.84 9.01 26.22
CA MET A 28 22.97 9.74 25.29
C MET A 28 21.83 10.47 26.00
N MET A 29 21.72 10.29 27.32
CA MET A 29 20.67 10.90 28.10
C MET A 29 20.83 12.44 28.11
N PRO A 30 19.75 13.22 27.90
CA PRO A 30 19.84 14.67 27.87
C PRO A 30 20.24 15.26 29.22
N ALA A 31 20.95 16.39 29.16
CA ALA A 31 21.24 17.20 30.35
C ALA A 31 19.91 17.63 31.01
N GLY A 32 19.77 17.35 32.31
CA GLY A 32 18.53 17.63 33.06
C GLY A 32 17.83 16.40 33.64
N TYR A 33 18.14 15.20 33.14
CA TYR A 33 17.67 13.94 33.75
C TYR A 33 18.65 13.40 34.80
N GLU A 34 19.83 13.98 34.95
CA GLU A 34 20.88 13.52 35.86
C GLU A 34 20.40 13.53 37.33
N SER A 35 20.38 12.35 37.95
CA SER A 35 20.05 12.17 39.36
C SER A 35 21.02 11.20 40.03
N GLN A 36 20.90 11.02 41.35
CA GLN A 36 21.68 9.99 42.06
C GLN A 36 21.26 8.56 41.66
N ASP A 37 20.05 8.37 41.15
CA ASP A 37 19.52 7.08 40.71
C ASP A 37 19.41 7.04 39.18
N ILE A 38 20.42 6.46 38.55
CA ILE A 38 20.50 6.36 37.09
C ILE A 38 19.34 5.60 36.47
N ILE A 39 18.78 4.58 37.14
CA ILE A 39 17.66 3.79 36.60
C ILE A 39 16.40 4.63 36.57
N HIS A 40 16.17 5.44 37.61
CA HIS A 40 15.06 6.37 37.64
C HIS A 40 15.17 7.42 36.52
N SER A 41 16.35 8.01 36.36
CA SER A 41 16.64 8.97 35.29
C SER A 41 16.39 8.41 33.88
N LEU A 42 16.87 7.18 33.63
CA LEU A 42 16.65 6.49 32.36
C LEU A 42 15.17 6.18 32.13
N TRP A 43 14.45 5.79 33.18
CA TRP A 43 12.99 5.60 33.10
C TRP A 43 12.27 6.87 32.70
N ASP A 44 12.54 7.99 33.39
CA ASP A 44 11.86 9.26 33.12
C ASP A 44 12.09 9.70 31.67
N TRP A 45 13.29 9.48 31.14
CA TRP A 45 13.60 9.77 29.74
C TRP A 45 12.87 8.83 28.77
N MET A 46 12.82 7.52 29.03
CA MET A 46 12.05 6.58 28.19
C MET A 46 10.55 6.91 28.21
N GLN A 47 10.02 7.29 29.38
CA GLN A 47 8.62 7.68 29.54
C GLN A 47 8.32 8.97 28.77
N PHE A 48 9.20 9.96 28.83
CA PHE A 48 9.11 11.20 28.07
C PHE A 48 9.08 10.91 26.56
N ILE A 49 10.01 10.10 26.06
CA ILE A 49 10.05 9.72 24.64
C ILE A 49 8.73 9.06 24.23
N ILE A 50 8.21 8.11 25.00
CA ILE A 50 6.92 7.45 24.65
C ILE A 50 5.79 8.48 24.61
N GLY A 51 5.71 9.37 25.60
CA GLY A 51 4.67 10.39 25.69
C GLY A 51 4.67 11.38 24.52
N GLU A 52 5.84 11.81 24.06
CA GLU A 52 5.97 12.83 23.00
C GLU A 52 5.87 12.26 21.58
N THR A 53 5.96 10.93 21.41
CA THR A 53 6.14 10.30 20.09
C THR A 53 5.02 9.35 19.68
N ALA A 54 4.16 8.92 20.60
CA ALA A 54 3.15 7.88 20.35
C ALA A 54 2.23 8.17 19.16
N ASP A 55 1.85 9.44 18.96
CA ASP A 55 0.95 9.87 17.87
C ASP A 55 1.66 10.03 16.52
N PHE A 56 2.98 9.83 16.46
CA PHE A 56 3.80 10.12 15.27
C PHE A 56 4.60 8.91 14.78
N VAL A 57 4.56 7.78 15.47
CA VAL A 57 5.38 6.60 15.16
C VAL A 57 4.52 5.38 14.84
N CYS A 58 5.03 4.48 14.01
CA CYS A 58 4.37 3.22 13.68
C CYS A 58 4.83 2.04 14.55
N ALA A 59 5.95 2.17 15.29
CA ALA A 59 6.47 1.12 16.16
C ALA A 59 7.45 1.67 17.20
N TYR A 60 7.64 0.92 18.28
CA TYR A 60 8.76 1.11 19.20
C TYR A 60 9.70 -0.09 19.17
N LYS A 61 11.01 0.19 19.28
CA LYS A 61 12.06 -0.82 19.18
C LYS A 61 13.06 -0.74 20.35
N PRO A 62 12.77 -1.34 21.52
CA PRO A 62 13.76 -1.46 22.59
C PRO A 62 14.88 -2.42 22.19
N THR A 63 16.15 -2.04 22.39
CA THR A 63 17.30 -2.94 22.19
C THR A 63 17.69 -3.63 23.47
N LEU A 64 17.53 -4.97 23.51
CA LEU A 64 17.69 -5.78 24.71
C LEU A 64 19.07 -5.58 25.38
N GLY A 65 20.14 -5.47 24.59
CA GLY A 65 21.50 -5.34 25.09
C GLY A 65 21.74 -4.12 25.99
N PHE A 66 21.05 -2.99 25.78
CA PHE A 66 21.17 -1.84 26.68
C PHE A 66 20.59 -2.12 28.06
N TYR A 67 19.48 -2.85 28.12
CA TYR A 67 18.85 -3.23 29.39
C TYR A 67 19.66 -4.30 30.11
N GLU A 68 20.21 -5.29 29.38
CA GLU A 68 21.07 -6.33 29.97
C GLU A 68 22.36 -5.74 30.56
N ALA A 69 22.95 -4.74 29.89
CA ALA A 69 24.17 -4.07 30.37
C ALA A 69 23.97 -3.33 31.71
N LEU A 70 22.73 -2.98 32.05
CA LEU A 70 22.35 -2.35 33.33
C LEU A 70 22.05 -3.39 34.44
N GLY A 71 22.17 -4.69 34.15
CA GLY A 71 21.93 -5.78 35.10
C GLY A 71 20.46 -6.00 35.44
N ILE A 72 20.18 -6.57 36.62
CA ILE A 72 18.81 -6.85 37.09
C ILE A 72 17.92 -5.60 37.05
N PRO A 73 18.35 -4.42 37.56
CA PRO A 73 17.55 -3.21 37.47
C PRO A 73 17.22 -2.80 36.03
N GLY A 74 18.11 -3.11 35.08
CA GLY A 74 17.87 -2.90 33.65
C GLY A 74 16.76 -3.78 33.09
N LEU A 75 16.69 -5.06 33.49
CA LEU A 75 15.60 -5.94 33.06
C LEU A 75 14.25 -5.54 33.68
N GLU A 76 14.26 -5.04 34.92
CA GLU A 76 13.08 -4.43 35.53
C GLU A 76 12.65 -3.16 34.78
N LEU A 77 13.62 -2.34 34.37
CA LEU A 77 13.38 -1.18 33.52
C LEU A 77 12.78 -1.58 32.16
N LEU A 78 13.26 -2.66 31.53
CA LEU A 78 12.68 -3.18 30.29
C LEU A 78 11.20 -3.51 30.47
N ALA A 79 10.85 -4.27 31.51
CA ALA A 79 9.47 -4.61 31.81
C ALA A 79 8.60 -3.36 32.00
N LYS A 80 9.13 -2.33 32.67
CA LYS A 80 8.45 -1.05 32.86
C LYS A 80 8.26 -0.29 31.55
N THR A 81 9.28 -0.24 30.69
CA THR A 81 9.24 0.39 29.37
C THR A 81 8.24 -0.29 28.46
N LEU A 82 8.25 -1.63 28.38
CA LEU A 82 7.28 -2.39 27.58
C LEU A 82 5.84 -2.11 28.01
N ALA A 83 5.58 -2.02 29.33
CA ALA A 83 4.25 -1.75 29.87
C ALA A 83 3.73 -0.33 29.58
N ALA A 84 4.61 0.64 29.33
CA ALA A 84 4.22 2.02 29.04
C ALA A 84 3.91 2.28 27.56
N ILE A 85 4.34 1.40 26.65
CA ILE A 85 4.04 1.54 25.22
C ILE A 85 2.52 1.36 25.00
N PRO A 86 1.84 2.28 24.29
CA PRO A 86 0.43 2.14 23.98
C PRO A 86 0.13 0.82 23.27
N LYS A 87 -0.89 0.09 23.76
CA LYS A 87 -1.21 -1.28 23.31
C LYS A 87 -1.48 -1.42 21.80
N HIS A 88 -1.87 -0.34 21.13
CA HIS A 88 -2.14 -0.34 19.69
C HIS A 88 -0.87 -0.21 18.84
N ILE A 89 0.24 0.28 19.40
CA ILE A 89 1.54 0.44 18.71
C ILE A 89 2.34 -0.85 18.85
N PRO A 90 2.89 -1.42 17.76
CA PRO A 90 3.67 -2.64 17.82
C PRO A 90 5.04 -2.44 18.48
N ILE A 91 5.48 -3.49 19.18
CA ILE A 91 6.79 -3.53 19.84
C ILE A 91 7.69 -4.51 19.08
N ILE A 92 8.87 -4.04 18.67
CA ILE A 92 9.91 -4.84 18.01
C ILE A 92 11.10 -4.95 18.96
N LEU A 93 11.29 -6.08 19.63
CA LEU A 93 12.45 -6.29 20.50
C LEU A 93 13.69 -6.55 19.67
N ASP A 94 14.67 -5.66 19.76
CA ASP A 94 15.94 -5.83 19.08
C ASP A 94 16.90 -6.66 19.97
N ALA A 95 16.88 -7.98 19.78
CA ALA A 95 17.66 -8.95 20.55
C ALA A 95 18.82 -9.57 19.76
N LYS A 96 18.75 -9.58 18.41
CA LYS A 96 19.74 -10.22 17.51
C LYS A 96 20.09 -11.64 17.93
N HIS A 97 19.10 -12.38 18.44
CA HIS A 97 19.29 -13.71 19.00
C HIS A 97 19.81 -14.70 17.94
N SER A 98 20.68 -15.63 18.35
CA SER A 98 21.38 -16.55 17.44
C SER A 98 21.80 -17.86 18.13
N ASP A 99 20.86 -18.60 18.71
CA ASP A 99 21.18 -19.87 19.38
C ASP A 99 20.08 -20.92 19.21
N LEU A 100 20.45 -22.17 18.92
CA LEU A 100 19.51 -23.29 18.70
C LEU A 100 18.83 -23.74 19.99
N ASN A 101 19.58 -23.80 21.09
CA ASN A 101 19.13 -24.47 22.32
C ASN A 101 18.11 -23.62 23.08
N THR A 102 18.29 -22.31 23.05
CA THR A 102 17.50 -21.36 23.84
C THR A 102 16.37 -20.71 23.06
N SER A 103 16.32 -20.81 21.72
CA SER A 103 15.28 -20.19 20.88
C SER A 103 13.86 -20.50 21.34
N THR A 104 13.56 -21.75 21.70
CA THR A 104 12.20 -22.13 22.12
C THR A 104 11.79 -21.46 23.43
N MET A 105 12.71 -21.36 24.38
CA MET A 105 12.44 -20.69 25.67
C MET A 105 12.35 -19.18 25.47
N LEU A 106 13.27 -18.59 24.69
CA LEU A 106 13.26 -17.16 24.42
C LEU A 106 12.00 -16.73 23.66
N ALA A 107 11.60 -17.46 22.61
CA ALA A 107 10.38 -17.18 21.87
C ALA A 107 9.15 -17.16 22.78
N ARG A 108 9.04 -18.14 23.70
CA ARG A 108 7.98 -18.16 24.70
C ARG A 108 8.04 -16.92 25.59
N THR A 109 9.18 -16.65 26.23
CA THR A 109 9.31 -15.52 27.14
C THR A 109 8.99 -14.18 26.44
N VAL A 110 9.56 -13.94 25.26
CA VAL A 110 9.36 -12.68 24.52
C VAL A 110 7.90 -12.49 24.08
N PHE A 111 7.26 -13.52 23.54
CA PHE A 111 5.92 -13.38 22.97
C PHE A 111 4.79 -13.58 23.98
N THR A 112 4.96 -14.44 24.99
CA THR A 112 3.90 -14.75 25.96
C THR A 112 4.02 -13.98 27.26
N GLU A 113 5.24 -13.82 27.80
CA GLU A 113 5.45 -13.15 29.07
C GLU A 113 5.64 -11.64 28.87
N TRP A 114 6.53 -11.25 27.95
CA TRP A 114 6.81 -9.83 27.66
C TRP A 114 5.83 -9.22 26.66
N GLN A 115 5.01 -10.04 26.00
CA GLN A 115 3.97 -9.62 25.06
C GLN A 115 4.47 -8.73 23.91
N VAL A 116 5.71 -8.93 23.49
CA VAL A 116 6.30 -8.24 22.33
C VAL A 116 5.64 -8.77 21.04
N ASP A 117 5.61 -7.95 19.99
CA ASP A 117 4.98 -8.32 18.71
C ASP A 117 5.96 -8.89 17.68
N ALA A 118 7.23 -8.43 17.72
CA ALA A 118 8.28 -8.96 16.86
C ALA A 118 9.67 -8.97 17.52
N ILE A 119 10.60 -9.75 16.97
CA ILE A 119 11.99 -9.87 17.48
C ILE A 119 13.02 -9.91 16.34
N THR A 120 14.21 -9.31 16.55
CA THR A 120 15.34 -9.43 15.60
C THR A 120 16.18 -10.69 15.85
N LEU A 121 16.59 -11.37 14.79
CA LEU A 121 17.36 -12.62 14.81
C LEU A 121 18.55 -12.57 13.83
N SER A 122 19.64 -13.23 14.17
CA SER A 122 20.81 -13.37 13.29
C SER A 122 20.61 -14.55 12.33
N PRO A 123 20.91 -14.41 11.03
CA PRO A 123 20.65 -15.47 10.05
C PRO A 123 21.63 -16.65 10.11
N TYR A 124 22.78 -16.49 10.77
CA TYR A 124 23.95 -17.35 10.58
C TYR A 124 23.69 -18.82 10.97
N THR A 125 22.88 -19.03 12.00
CA THR A 125 22.50 -20.36 12.50
C THR A 125 21.44 -21.06 11.62
N GLY A 126 20.90 -20.37 10.61
CA GLY A 126 19.94 -20.92 9.65
C GLY A 126 18.50 -21.00 10.18
N GLN A 127 17.58 -21.53 9.36
CA GLN A 127 16.14 -21.54 9.66
C GLN A 127 15.77 -22.26 10.96
N ASP A 128 16.54 -23.28 11.38
CA ASP A 128 16.20 -24.13 12.52
C ASP A 128 16.08 -23.34 13.84
N HIS A 129 16.89 -22.31 14.05
CA HIS A 129 16.78 -21.47 15.26
C HIS A 129 15.68 -20.40 15.15
N VAL A 130 15.21 -20.09 13.93
CA VAL A 130 14.13 -19.14 13.64
C VAL A 130 12.76 -19.81 13.77
N ALA A 131 12.66 -21.09 13.41
CA ALA A 131 11.41 -21.85 13.43
C ALA A 131 10.64 -21.76 14.77
N PRO A 132 11.27 -21.83 15.95
CA PRO A 132 10.58 -21.66 17.23
C PRO A 132 9.89 -20.31 17.44
N PHE A 133 10.31 -19.26 16.72
CA PHE A 133 9.64 -17.96 16.74
C PHE A 133 8.47 -17.92 15.74
N LEU A 134 8.60 -18.60 14.60
CA LEU A 134 7.59 -18.62 13.54
C LEU A 134 6.35 -19.47 13.88
N VAL A 135 6.40 -20.34 14.90
CA VAL A 135 5.22 -21.09 15.36
C VAL A 135 4.14 -20.20 15.99
N TYR A 136 4.44 -18.91 16.26
CA TYR A 136 3.51 -17.92 16.77
C TYR A 136 2.90 -17.14 15.58
N PRO A 137 1.69 -17.49 15.11
CA PRO A 137 1.13 -16.99 13.84
C PRO A 137 0.80 -15.49 13.89
N ASP A 138 0.64 -14.93 15.07
CA ASP A 138 0.34 -13.52 15.32
C ASP A 138 1.59 -12.65 15.53
N LYS A 139 2.79 -13.24 15.47
CA LYS A 139 4.07 -12.59 15.75
C LYS A 139 4.99 -12.59 14.54
N ALA A 140 6.00 -11.72 14.56
CA ALA A 140 6.96 -11.60 13.47
C ALA A 140 8.43 -11.68 13.93
N VAL A 141 9.31 -11.93 12.96
CA VAL A 141 10.76 -11.93 13.12
C VAL A 141 11.39 -10.98 12.10
N PHE A 142 12.47 -10.32 12.49
CA PHE A 142 13.31 -9.50 11.62
C PHE A 142 14.66 -10.17 11.45
N ILE A 143 14.99 -10.61 10.24
CA ILE A 143 16.27 -11.28 9.97
C ILE A 143 17.32 -10.24 9.61
N LEU A 144 18.45 -10.24 10.34
CA LEU A 144 19.57 -9.36 10.07
C LEU A 144 20.23 -9.72 8.72
N CYS A 145 20.06 -8.88 7.70
CA CYS A 145 20.63 -9.13 6.38
C CYS A 145 21.95 -8.37 6.17
N CYS A 146 21.97 -7.08 6.50
CA CYS A 146 23.09 -6.19 6.21
C CYS A 146 23.33 -5.24 7.38
N THR A 147 24.59 -4.85 7.58
CA THR A 147 25.00 -3.91 8.65
C THR A 147 25.98 -2.88 8.11
N SER A 148 25.91 -1.65 8.65
CA SER A 148 26.65 -0.50 8.14
C SER A 148 28.07 -0.37 8.70
N ASN A 149 28.47 -1.24 9.63
CA ASN A 149 29.77 -1.12 10.29
C ASN A 149 30.90 -1.61 9.37
N PRO A 150 32.04 -0.88 9.28
CA PRO A 150 33.15 -1.24 8.37
C PRO A 150 33.69 -2.65 8.57
N GLY A 151 33.74 -3.12 9.83
CA GLY A 151 34.26 -4.45 10.16
C GLY A 151 33.47 -5.62 9.58
N ALA A 152 32.22 -5.40 9.14
CA ALA A 152 31.40 -6.43 8.55
C ALA A 152 31.52 -6.48 7.01
N GLU A 153 32.23 -5.55 6.37
CA GLU A 153 32.36 -5.48 4.91
C GLU A 153 32.99 -6.75 4.33
N ALA A 154 34.07 -7.23 4.94
CA ALA A 154 34.79 -8.43 4.51
C ALA A 154 33.94 -9.71 4.52
N LEU A 155 32.95 -9.79 5.44
CA LEU A 155 32.02 -10.92 5.51
C LEU A 155 30.83 -10.72 4.57
N GLN A 156 30.23 -9.53 4.59
CA GLN A 156 29.01 -9.23 3.85
C GLN A 156 29.24 -9.23 2.34
N HIS A 157 30.42 -8.84 1.86
CA HIS A 157 30.76 -8.79 0.43
C HIS A 157 31.48 -10.05 -0.07
N TYR A 158 31.69 -11.04 0.80
CA TYR A 158 32.22 -12.34 0.37
C TYR A 158 31.16 -13.12 -0.43
N PRO A 159 31.56 -13.89 -1.48
CA PRO A 159 32.90 -13.94 -2.07
C PRO A 159 33.21 -12.77 -3.02
N THR A 160 32.18 -12.12 -3.59
CA THR A 160 32.33 -11.00 -4.54
C THR A 160 31.24 -9.95 -4.36
N ASN A 161 31.49 -8.72 -4.81
CA ASN A 161 30.51 -7.62 -4.77
C ASN A 161 29.25 -7.88 -5.62
N GLU A 162 29.37 -8.74 -6.63
CA GLU A 162 28.26 -9.14 -7.52
C GLU A 162 27.33 -10.14 -6.85
N SER A 163 27.88 -11.07 -6.05
CA SER A 163 27.14 -12.08 -5.30
C SER A 163 27.50 -12.06 -3.81
N PRO A 164 27.24 -10.95 -3.10
CA PRO A 164 27.63 -10.77 -1.71
C PRO A 164 26.75 -11.61 -0.77
N LEU A 165 27.33 -12.03 0.35
CA LEU A 165 26.68 -12.84 1.38
C LEU A 165 25.35 -12.23 1.87
N TYR A 166 25.27 -10.90 2.03
CA TYR A 166 24.03 -10.28 2.52
C TYR A 166 22.84 -10.50 1.56
N LEU A 167 23.06 -10.55 0.24
CA LEU A 167 22.00 -10.89 -0.72
C LEU A 167 21.67 -12.37 -0.70
N GLN A 168 22.66 -13.23 -0.42
CA GLN A 168 22.39 -14.65 -0.23
C GLN A 168 21.50 -14.87 1.01
N VAL A 169 21.78 -14.17 2.11
CA VAL A 169 20.93 -14.18 3.30
C VAL A 169 19.49 -13.77 2.95
N VAL A 170 19.30 -12.71 2.16
CA VAL A 170 17.96 -12.27 1.73
C VAL A 170 17.26 -13.34 0.90
N LYS A 171 17.96 -13.94 -0.08
CA LYS A 171 17.42 -15.00 -0.95
C LYS A 171 16.96 -16.23 -0.18
N GLU A 172 17.73 -16.63 0.84
CA GLU A 172 17.40 -17.78 1.69
C GLU A 172 16.28 -17.42 2.69
N SER A 173 16.47 -16.36 3.47
CA SER A 173 15.60 -16.03 4.59
C SER A 173 14.20 -15.60 4.19
N LYS A 174 14.01 -15.01 2.99
CA LYS A 174 12.67 -14.68 2.49
C LYS A 174 11.76 -15.89 2.32
N ASN A 175 12.26 -17.12 2.39
CA ASN A 175 11.44 -18.33 2.30
C ASN A 175 11.22 -19.03 3.65
N TRP A 176 11.78 -18.51 4.75
CA TRP A 176 11.70 -19.17 6.06
C TRP A 176 10.34 -19.02 6.74
N GLY A 177 9.61 -17.94 6.43
CA GLY A 177 8.28 -17.64 6.98
C GLY A 177 7.40 -16.89 5.97
N THR A 178 6.12 -16.73 6.29
CA THR A 178 5.17 -16.01 5.43
C THR A 178 5.53 -14.51 5.33
N PRO A 179 5.03 -13.77 4.32
CA PRO A 179 5.22 -12.31 4.23
C PRO A 179 4.83 -11.56 5.51
N GLU A 180 3.82 -12.05 6.24
CA GLU A 180 3.30 -11.44 7.46
C GLU A 180 4.17 -11.70 8.71
N GLN A 181 4.96 -12.77 8.71
CA GLN A 181 5.74 -13.20 9.87
C GLN A 181 7.23 -12.91 9.74
N LEU A 182 7.77 -12.68 8.54
CA LEU A 182 9.19 -12.46 8.35
C LEU A 182 9.49 -11.19 7.58
N ALA A 183 10.20 -10.30 8.26
CA ALA A 183 10.75 -9.05 7.76
C ALA A 183 12.28 -9.08 7.76
N LEU A 184 12.89 -8.08 7.14
CA LEU A 184 14.34 -7.97 6.98
C LEU A 184 14.86 -6.78 7.77
N GLU A 185 15.99 -6.92 8.44
CA GLU A 185 16.71 -5.84 9.10
C GLU A 185 17.93 -5.47 8.26
N VAL A 186 18.01 -4.21 7.84
CA VAL A 186 19.03 -3.73 6.88
C VAL A 186 19.66 -2.45 7.39
N GLY A 187 20.92 -2.52 7.81
CA GLY A 187 21.72 -1.36 8.18
C GLY A 187 22.61 -0.90 7.02
N THR A 188 22.28 0.22 6.36
CA THR A 188 23.10 0.74 5.26
C THR A 188 22.88 2.24 5.04
N LYS A 189 23.93 2.93 4.58
CA LYS A 189 23.86 4.31 4.07
C LYS A 189 23.83 4.37 2.55
N ASN A 190 23.97 3.21 1.89
CA ASN A 190 24.03 3.10 0.44
C ASN A 190 22.66 2.68 -0.12
N PRO A 191 21.99 3.53 -0.91
CA PRO A 191 20.73 3.19 -1.58
C PRO A 191 20.82 1.95 -2.47
N ASP A 192 21.96 1.70 -3.12
CA ASP A 192 22.14 0.55 -4.01
C ASP A 192 21.96 -0.78 -3.26
N VAL A 193 22.38 -0.82 -1.99
CA VAL A 193 22.18 -2.01 -1.13
C VAL A 193 20.70 -2.26 -0.91
N LEU A 194 19.91 -1.21 -0.61
CA LEU A 194 18.47 -1.33 -0.42
C LEU A 194 17.77 -1.73 -1.72
N SER A 195 18.11 -1.10 -2.84
CA SER A 195 17.54 -1.43 -4.16
C SER A 195 17.76 -2.90 -4.53
N ARG A 196 18.98 -3.41 -4.33
CA ARG A 196 19.30 -4.84 -4.57
C ARG A 196 18.52 -5.78 -3.65
N ILE A 197 18.31 -5.41 -2.39
CA ILE A 197 17.51 -6.20 -1.43
C ILE A 197 16.03 -6.19 -1.83
N ARG A 198 15.48 -5.00 -2.10
CA ARG A 198 14.09 -4.79 -2.53
C ARG A 198 13.77 -5.55 -3.82
N ALA A 199 14.71 -5.60 -4.77
CA ALA A 199 14.56 -6.39 -6.00
C ALA A 199 14.44 -7.91 -5.76
N ILE A 200 15.10 -8.44 -4.72
CA ILE A 200 15.06 -9.87 -4.38
C ILE A 200 13.81 -10.21 -3.55
N ALA A 201 13.37 -9.29 -2.70
CA ALA A 201 12.32 -9.49 -1.72
C ALA A 201 11.31 -8.30 -1.75
N PRO A 202 10.61 -8.10 -2.88
CA PRO A 202 9.73 -6.95 -3.07
C PRO A 202 8.59 -6.88 -2.05
N GLU A 203 8.10 -8.04 -1.60
CA GLU A 203 6.97 -8.19 -0.68
C GLU A 203 7.33 -8.02 0.80
N ARG A 204 8.62 -7.95 1.15
CA ARG A 204 9.08 -8.00 2.55
C ARG A 204 9.14 -6.62 3.17
N ILE A 205 8.70 -6.51 4.42
CA ILE A 205 9.01 -5.32 5.23
C ILE A 205 10.52 -5.27 5.47
N ILE A 206 11.10 -4.09 5.29
CA ILE A 206 12.49 -3.79 5.62
C ILE A 206 12.51 -2.82 6.80
N MET A 207 13.10 -3.19 7.92
CA MET A 207 13.46 -2.26 8.98
C MET A 207 14.86 -1.71 8.70
N ALA A 208 14.92 -0.43 8.32
CA ALA A 208 16.16 0.24 8.03
C ALA A 208 16.89 0.59 9.34
N ARG A 209 18.23 0.56 9.30
CA ARG A 209 19.10 1.04 10.37
C ARG A 209 20.26 1.85 9.80
N SER A 210 20.81 2.73 10.65
CA SER A 210 22.04 3.47 10.33
C SER A 210 22.01 4.22 9.00
N ILE A 211 20.84 4.69 8.57
CA ILE A 211 20.65 5.37 7.28
C ILE A 211 21.11 6.83 7.29
N TRP A 212 21.25 7.41 8.48
CA TRP A 212 21.59 8.82 8.67
C TRP A 212 23.08 9.05 8.38
N ALA A 213 23.36 9.90 7.38
CA ALA A 213 24.70 10.26 6.94
C ALA A 213 24.87 11.79 6.89
N GLU A 214 26.06 12.28 7.20
CA GLU A 214 26.41 13.69 7.00
C GLU A 214 26.29 14.04 5.52
N GLY A 215 25.48 15.04 5.18
CA GLY A 215 25.21 15.47 3.80
C GLY A 215 23.85 15.05 3.22
N GLY A 216 23.06 14.24 3.95
CA GLY A 216 21.65 13.96 3.65
C GLY A 216 21.42 13.07 2.42
N ASN A 217 20.99 11.81 2.66
CA ASN A 217 20.59 10.90 1.58
C ASN A 217 19.23 10.21 1.80
N LEU A 218 18.36 10.84 2.60
CA LEU A 218 17.07 10.24 2.99
C LEU A 218 16.20 9.94 1.76
N LYS A 219 16.10 10.87 0.82
CA LYS A 219 15.29 10.69 -0.39
C LYS A 219 15.69 9.46 -1.20
N GLN A 220 16.98 9.26 -1.49
CA GLN A 220 17.41 8.08 -2.27
C GLN A 220 17.25 6.78 -1.48
N ILE A 221 17.45 6.82 -0.15
CA ILE A 221 17.19 5.67 0.73
C ILE A 221 15.71 5.28 0.68
N LEU A 222 14.80 6.25 0.72
CA LEU A 222 13.36 6.03 0.60
C LEU A 222 13.01 5.48 -0.79
N GLU A 223 13.46 6.12 -1.87
CA GLU A 223 13.22 5.66 -3.24
C GLU A 223 13.74 4.24 -3.51
N ALA A 224 14.89 3.87 -2.92
CA ALA A 224 15.46 2.54 -3.08
C ALA A 224 14.84 1.47 -2.16
N GLY A 225 14.28 1.89 -1.02
CA GLY A 225 13.82 0.99 0.04
C GLY A 225 12.31 0.78 0.09
N LEU A 226 11.50 1.75 -0.35
CA LEU A 226 10.04 1.64 -0.37
C LEU A 226 9.59 0.57 -1.38
N ASP A 227 8.43 -0.04 -1.12
CA ASP A 227 7.77 -0.88 -2.11
C ASP A 227 6.94 -0.05 -3.12
N ALA A 228 6.30 -0.73 -4.07
CA ALA A 228 5.49 -0.09 -5.11
C ALA A 228 4.28 0.69 -4.57
N ASN A 229 3.86 0.42 -3.33
CA ASN A 229 2.77 1.12 -2.66
C ASN A 229 3.27 2.30 -1.81
N GLY A 230 4.57 2.63 -1.86
CA GLY A 230 5.16 3.64 -0.99
C GLY A 230 5.16 3.24 0.49
N ASP A 231 5.18 1.93 0.78
CA ASP A 231 5.23 1.33 2.10
C ASP A 231 6.43 0.36 2.23
N GLY A 232 6.35 -0.62 3.15
CA GLY A 232 7.30 -1.72 3.23
C GLY A 232 8.68 -1.36 3.79
N LEU A 233 8.89 -0.13 4.25
CA LEU A 233 10.15 0.35 4.83
C LEU A 233 9.90 1.04 6.17
N LEU A 234 10.51 0.57 7.24
CA LEU A 234 10.47 1.22 8.56
C LEU A 234 11.73 2.06 8.76
N ILE A 235 11.55 3.30 9.20
CA ILE A 235 12.61 4.32 9.29
C ILE A 235 12.91 4.64 10.76
N PRO A 236 14.17 4.54 11.22
CA PRO A 236 14.52 4.85 12.60
C PRO A 236 14.52 6.36 12.82
N VAL A 237 13.85 6.85 13.86
CA VAL A 237 14.04 8.24 14.31
C VAL A 237 15.53 8.47 14.67
N PRO A 238 16.16 9.55 14.17
CA PRO A 238 17.52 9.91 14.53
C PRO A 238 17.71 10.06 16.04
N GLN A 239 18.79 9.48 16.57
CA GLN A 239 19.03 9.44 18.01
C GLN A 239 19.31 10.83 18.60
N ASP A 240 19.89 11.74 17.81
CA ASP A 240 20.14 13.14 18.19
C ASP A 240 18.84 13.94 18.34
N ILE A 241 17.78 13.56 17.63
CA ILE A 241 16.44 14.16 17.79
C ILE A 241 15.80 13.75 19.12
N LEU A 242 15.99 12.50 19.56
CA LEU A 242 15.40 11.97 20.81
C LEU A 242 15.87 12.69 22.07
N ALA A 243 16.97 13.44 21.99
CA ALA A 243 17.50 14.23 23.09
C ALA A 243 17.01 15.69 23.13
N LYS A 244 16.26 16.14 22.11
CA LYS A 244 15.79 17.51 22.00
C LYS A 244 14.51 17.76 22.81
N PRO A 245 14.32 18.97 23.38
CA PRO A 245 13.11 19.31 24.12
C PRO A 245 11.87 19.49 23.24
N ASN A 246 12.02 19.81 21.95
CA ASN A 246 10.95 19.98 20.96
C ASN A 246 10.74 18.71 20.12
N LEU A 247 10.78 17.54 20.76
CA LEU A 247 10.81 16.23 20.11
C LEU A 247 9.64 16.01 19.15
N SER A 248 8.41 16.33 19.54
CA SER A 248 7.23 16.13 18.69
C SER A 248 7.28 16.94 17.39
N GLU A 249 7.76 18.19 17.43
CA GLU A 249 7.88 19.06 16.25
C GLU A 249 8.90 18.50 15.25
N GLU A 250 10.05 18.02 15.76
CA GLU A 250 11.12 17.44 14.94
C GLU A 250 10.67 16.15 14.25
N ILE A 251 9.96 15.27 14.97
CA ILE A 251 9.40 14.03 14.39
C ILE A 251 8.31 14.36 13.37
N GLN A 252 7.44 15.33 13.65
CA GLN A 252 6.40 15.72 12.71
C GLN A 252 6.99 16.28 11.41
N SER A 253 8.04 17.09 11.51
CA SER A 253 8.78 17.59 10.35
C SER A 253 9.37 16.44 9.54
N LEU A 254 10.04 15.50 10.20
CA LEU A 254 10.62 14.32 9.55
C LEU A 254 9.56 13.44 8.88
N ASN A 255 8.43 13.22 9.55
CA ASN A 255 7.33 12.44 8.99
C ASN A 255 6.73 13.10 7.75
N THR A 256 6.64 14.44 7.75
CA THR A 256 6.18 15.21 6.59
C THR A 256 7.14 15.03 5.39
N GLU A 257 8.46 15.10 5.61
CA GLU A 257 9.46 14.86 4.57
C GLU A 257 9.36 13.44 3.99
N ILE A 258 9.22 12.42 4.85
CA ILE A 258 9.06 11.02 4.42
C ILE A 258 7.79 10.84 3.58
N ASN A 259 6.66 11.37 4.04
CA ASN A 259 5.38 11.22 3.33
C ASN A 259 5.35 11.93 1.97
N GLN A 260 6.08 13.04 1.81
CA GLN A 260 6.23 13.68 0.50
C GLN A 260 6.90 12.74 -0.51
N VAL A 261 7.94 12.01 -0.10
CA VAL A 261 8.63 11.05 -0.97
C VAL A 261 7.76 9.81 -1.21
N ARG A 262 7.06 9.31 -0.18
CA ARG A 262 6.13 8.17 -0.34
C ARG A 262 5.07 8.46 -1.40
N ASN A 263 4.46 9.65 -1.37
CA ASN A 263 3.47 10.04 -2.37
C ASN A 263 4.04 10.14 -3.78
N GLN A 264 5.30 10.58 -3.93
CA GLN A 264 5.99 10.58 -5.23
C GLN A 264 6.28 9.16 -5.72
N VAL A 265 6.68 8.24 -4.83
CA VAL A 265 6.91 6.83 -5.17
C VAL A 265 5.62 6.14 -5.57
N ILE A 266 4.49 6.40 -4.89
CA ILE A 266 3.18 5.85 -5.29
C ILE A 266 2.81 6.32 -6.70
N GLN A 267 3.01 7.60 -7.00
CA GLN A 267 2.75 8.15 -8.34
C GLN A 267 3.66 7.56 -9.43
N ASN A 268 4.91 7.22 -9.11
CA ASN A 268 5.86 6.63 -10.05
C ASN A 268 5.76 5.08 -10.14
N GLY A 269 5.30 4.43 -9.06
CA GLY A 269 5.16 2.99 -8.87
C GLY A 269 3.97 2.37 -9.60
N GLU A 270 3.11 3.19 -10.20
CA GLU A 270 2.11 2.75 -11.19
C GLU A 270 2.73 2.16 -12.48
N THR A 271 4.06 2.14 -12.60
CA THR A 271 4.79 1.52 -13.72
C THR A 271 5.46 0.20 -13.29
N CYS A 272 4.81 -0.93 -13.58
CA CYS A 272 5.38 -2.27 -13.40
C CYS A 272 6.26 -2.65 -14.62
N PRO A 273 7.54 -3.07 -14.44
CA PRO A 273 8.48 -3.30 -15.54
C PRO A 273 8.29 -4.63 -16.28
N VAL A 274 7.26 -5.41 -15.97
CA VAL A 274 7.06 -6.72 -16.60
C VAL A 274 6.53 -6.61 -18.04
N TRP A 275 5.95 -5.47 -18.45
CA TRP A 275 5.47 -5.26 -19.82
C TRP A 275 5.42 -3.77 -20.17
N LEU A 276 6.57 -3.15 -20.41
CA LEU A 276 6.61 -1.86 -21.12
C LEU A 276 7.73 -1.89 -22.17
N PRO A 277 7.44 -1.59 -23.45
CA PRO A 277 8.45 -1.13 -24.37
C PRO A 277 8.87 0.30 -24.00
N ASP A 278 10.17 0.58 -24.07
CA ASP A 278 10.74 1.93 -23.89
C ASP A 278 10.07 2.93 -24.85
N VAL A 279 9.28 3.86 -24.32
CA VAL A 279 8.86 5.04 -25.09
C VAL A 279 9.00 6.29 -24.22
N VAL A 280 9.86 7.19 -24.68
CA VAL A 280 10.07 8.52 -24.12
C VAL A 280 8.84 9.38 -24.43
N SER A 281 8.25 10.00 -23.42
CA SER A 281 7.08 10.87 -23.60
C SER A 281 7.43 12.34 -23.35
N ALA A 282 7.13 13.16 -24.36
CA ALA A 282 6.86 14.59 -24.21
C ALA A 282 5.44 14.83 -24.73
N ASN A 283 4.58 15.44 -23.90
CA ASN A 283 3.20 15.89 -24.18
C ASN A 283 2.20 14.81 -24.67
N HIS A 284 1.72 13.95 -23.77
CA HIS A 284 0.61 13.02 -24.06
C HIS A 284 -0.57 13.19 -23.08
N HIS A 285 -1.74 12.64 -23.47
CA HIS A 285 -2.98 12.60 -22.68
C HIS A 285 -2.76 12.03 -21.27
N PRO A 286 -3.43 12.51 -20.21
CA PRO A 286 -3.18 12.06 -18.83
C PRO A 286 -3.33 10.54 -18.62
N LEU A 287 -4.22 9.91 -19.39
CA LEU A 287 -4.49 8.47 -19.36
C LEU A 287 -3.89 7.71 -20.56
N HIS A 288 -2.86 8.27 -21.22
CA HIS A 288 -2.25 7.68 -22.41
C HIS A 288 -1.81 6.23 -22.20
N ASP A 289 -1.07 5.96 -21.13
CA ASP A 289 -0.53 4.63 -20.84
C ASP A 289 -1.65 3.62 -20.53
N LEU A 290 -2.68 4.05 -19.81
CA LEU A 290 -3.85 3.21 -19.52
C LEU A 290 -4.57 2.79 -20.80
N ILE A 291 -4.72 3.70 -21.77
CA ILE A 291 -5.34 3.39 -23.07
C ILE A 291 -4.52 2.33 -23.82
N LEU A 292 -3.19 2.46 -23.84
CA LEU A 292 -2.30 1.48 -24.48
C LEU A 292 -2.38 0.11 -23.78
N GLN A 293 -2.37 0.09 -22.46
CA GLN A 293 -2.49 -1.15 -21.69
C GLN A 293 -3.83 -1.85 -21.93
N LEU A 294 -4.94 -1.11 -21.95
CA LEU A 294 -6.26 -1.66 -22.27
C LEU A 294 -6.31 -2.26 -23.68
N TYR A 295 -5.63 -1.65 -24.64
CA TYR A 295 -5.49 -2.22 -25.98
C TYR A 295 -4.66 -3.52 -25.95
N GLU A 296 -3.53 -3.55 -25.24
CA GLU A 296 -2.63 -4.70 -25.17
C GLU A 296 -3.24 -5.93 -24.46
N ILE A 297 -4.15 -5.72 -23.52
CA ILE A 297 -4.90 -6.82 -22.87
C ILE A 297 -6.20 -7.20 -23.60
N ASP A 298 -6.35 -6.78 -24.86
CA ASP A 298 -7.52 -7.03 -25.71
C ASP A 298 -8.85 -6.56 -25.07
N CYS A 299 -8.82 -5.51 -24.23
CA CYS A 299 -10.05 -4.86 -23.79
C CYS A 299 -10.65 -4.00 -24.89
N ILE A 300 -9.81 -3.50 -25.80
CA ILE A 300 -10.20 -2.69 -26.96
C ILE A 300 -9.65 -3.41 -28.19
N MET A 301 -10.53 -3.92 -29.03
CA MET A 301 -10.15 -4.71 -30.21
C MET A 301 -10.69 -4.03 -31.48
N PHE A 302 -9.87 -3.92 -32.52
CA PHE A 302 -10.28 -3.39 -33.82
C PHE A 302 -10.38 -4.51 -34.87
N GLY A 303 -11.41 -4.44 -35.70
CA GLY A 303 -11.74 -5.48 -36.68
C GLY A 303 -13.24 -5.51 -37.00
N ASN A 304 -13.66 -6.45 -37.84
CA ASN A 304 -15.07 -6.56 -38.22
C ASN A 304 -15.84 -7.43 -37.21
N PHE A 305 -16.54 -6.80 -36.26
CA PHE A 305 -17.34 -7.48 -35.24
C PHE A 305 -18.82 -7.45 -35.57
N VAL A 306 -19.46 -8.62 -35.65
CA VAL A 306 -20.90 -8.74 -35.90
C VAL A 306 -21.66 -8.60 -34.58
N GLN A 307 -22.48 -7.55 -34.45
CA GLN A 307 -23.35 -7.34 -33.30
C GLN A 307 -24.57 -8.27 -33.33
N ALA A 308 -25.26 -8.40 -32.18
CA ALA A 308 -26.53 -9.14 -32.08
C ALA A 308 -27.64 -8.63 -33.02
N SER A 309 -27.52 -7.39 -33.50
CA SER A 309 -28.38 -6.76 -34.51
C SER A 309 -28.06 -7.18 -35.95
N GLY A 310 -26.94 -7.86 -36.19
CA GLY A 310 -26.41 -8.18 -37.52
C GLY A 310 -25.56 -7.07 -38.14
N ALA A 311 -25.44 -5.89 -37.50
CA ALA A 311 -24.56 -4.82 -37.93
C ALA A 311 -23.08 -5.20 -37.70
N ILE A 312 -22.20 -4.80 -38.62
CA ILE A 312 -20.75 -4.93 -38.46
C ILE A 312 -20.22 -3.65 -37.86
N PHE A 313 -19.53 -3.77 -36.73
CA PHE A 313 -18.85 -2.66 -36.05
C PHE A 313 -17.34 -2.80 -36.23
N PRO A 314 -16.60 -1.70 -36.45
CA PRO A 314 -15.15 -1.74 -36.68
C PRO A 314 -14.32 -2.00 -35.42
N TYR A 315 -14.97 -2.13 -34.25
CA TYR A 315 -14.32 -2.40 -32.97
C TYR A 315 -15.24 -3.07 -31.97
N TYR A 316 -14.64 -3.62 -30.90
CA TYR A 316 -15.31 -4.23 -29.77
C TYR A 316 -14.59 -3.89 -28.47
N ILE A 317 -15.35 -3.53 -27.44
CA ILE A 317 -14.83 -3.18 -26.12
C ILE A 317 -15.36 -4.18 -25.08
N ASP A 318 -14.46 -4.85 -24.37
CA ASP A 318 -14.79 -5.78 -23.29
C ASP A 318 -13.97 -5.49 -22.03
N LEU A 319 -14.47 -4.55 -21.25
CA LEU A 319 -13.86 -4.16 -19.97
C LEU A 319 -14.00 -5.23 -18.88
N ARG A 320 -14.66 -6.37 -19.13
CA ARG A 320 -14.72 -7.46 -18.13
C ARG A 320 -13.37 -8.10 -17.89
N LYS A 321 -12.45 -8.01 -18.83
CA LYS A 321 -11.09 -8.58 -18.72
C LYS A 321 -10.21 -7.83 -17.73
N ILE A 322 -10.53 -6.57 -17.39
CA ILE A 322 -9.72 -5.77 -16.47
C ILE A 322 -9.59 -6.42 -15.09
N ILE A 323 -10.60 -7.19 -14.64
CA ILE A 323 -10.59 -7.84 -13.32
C ILE A 323 -9.46 -8.87 -13.17
N SER A 324 -8.92 -9.38 -14.28
CA SER A 324 -7.78 -10.29 -14.29
C SER A 324 -6.43 -9.57 -14.17
N ASN A 325 -6.42 -8.24 -14.24
CA ASN A 325 -5.22 -7.39 -14.21
C ASN A 325 -5.38 -6.30 -13.12
N PRO A 326 -5.05 -6.60 -11.84
CA PRO A 326 -5.33 -5.71 -10.72
C PRO A 326 -4.75 -4.29 -10.84
N GLN A 327 -3.59 -4.13 -11.48
CA GLN A 327 -2.96 -2.81 -11.70
C GLN A 327 -3.78 -1.94 -12.66
N ILE A 328 -4.10 -2.47 -13.85
CA ILE A 328 -4.98 -1.79 -14.83
C ILE A 328 -6.34 -1.54 -14.19
N PHE A 329 -6.85 -2.49 -13.41
CA PHE A 329 -8.12 -2.32 -12.73
C PHE A 329 -8.08 -1.19 -11.68
N SER A 330 -6.98 -1.07 -10.92
CA SER A 330 -6.77 0.04 -9.99
C SER A 330 -6.75 1.40 -10.70
N GLN A 331 -6.06 1.50 -11.83
CA GLN A 331 -6.01 2.73 -12.64
C GLN A 331 -7.38 3.08 -13.25
N VAL A 332 -8.13 2.08 -13.71
CA VAL A 332 -9.53 2.27 -14.12
C VAL A 332 -10.33 2.87 -12.97
N ILE A 333 -10.23 2.29 -11.76
CA ILE A 333 -10.91 2.78 -10.56
C ILE A 333 -10.48 4.23 -10.22
N SER A 334 -9.19 4.59 -10.39
CA SER A 334 -8.66 5.96 -10.27
C SER A 334 -9.38 6.96 -11.17
N GLY A 335 -9.58 6.62 -12.44
CA GLY A 335 -10.32 7.49 -13.36
C GLY A 335 -11.76 7.76 -12.91
N TYR A 336 -12.46 6.75 -12.37
CA TYR A 336 -13.81 6.96 -11.84
C TYR A 336 -13.82 7.84 -10.59
N GLU A 337 -12.84 7.67 -9.70
CA GLU A 337 -12.76 8.42 -8.45
C GLU A 337 -12.60 9.92 -8.67
N GLU A 338 -11.77 10.33 -9.65
CA GLU A 338 -11.56 11.75 -9.96
C GLU A 338 -12.90 12.46 -10.29
N ILE A 339 -13.80 11.76 -10.98
CA ILE A 339 -15.16 12.25 -11.25
C ILE A 339 -16.00 12.21 -9.97
N LEU A 340 -16.02 11.07 -9.27
CA LEU A 340 -16.89 10.84 -8.12
C LEU A 340 -16.59 11.75 -6.93
N GLN A 341 -15.34 12.15 -6.72
CA GLN A 341 -14.94 13.09 -5.65
C GLN A 341 -15.60 14.47 -5.80
N ASN A 342 -16.01 14.83 -7.02
CA ASN A 342 -16.67 16.10 -7.31
C ASN A 342 -18.21 16.01 -7.24
N LEU A 343 -18.77 14.85 -6.90
CA LEU A 343 -20.20 14.59 -6.81
C LEU A 343 -20.63 14.41 -5.35
N THR A 344 -21.90 14.69 -5.07
CA THR A 344 -22.49 14.47 -3.73
C THR A 344 -23.57 13.39 -3.84
N PHE A 345 -23.37 12.28 -3.14
CA PHE A 345 -24.29 11.14 -3.13
C PHE A 345 -24.11 10.33 -1.84
N ASP A 346 -25.13 9.56 -1.49
CA ASP A 346 -25.15 8.71 -0.30
C ASP A 346 -24.64 7.29 -0.60
N ARG A 347 -24.88 6.79 -1.83
CA ARG A 347 -24.51 5.42 -2.24
C ARG A 347 -24.07 5.30 -3.70
N LEU A 348 -23.27 4.26 -3.97
CA LEU A 348 -22.92 3.80 -5.31
C LEU A 348 -23.91 2.74 -5.80
N ALA A 349 -24.30 2.77 -7.08
CA ALA A 349 -25.04 1.69 -7.72
C ALA A 349 -24.34 1.15 -8.96
N GLY A 350 -23.78 -0.06 -8.87
CA GLY A 350 -23.16 -0.73 -10.02
C GLY A 350 -24.18 -1.45 -10.90
N ILE A 351 -24.11 -1.31 -12.21
CA ILE A 351 -25.00 -1.99 -13.16
C ILE A 351 -24.46 -3.39 -13.52
N PRO A 352 -25.18 -4.49 -13.20
CA PRO A 352 -24.65 -5.84 -13.46
C PRO A 352 -24.59 -6.20 -14.95
N TYR A 353 -23.60 -6.98 -15.40
CA TYR A 353 -22.48 -7.57 -14.65
C TYR A 353 -21.15 -6.83 -14.87
N GLY A 354 -21.06 -5.96 -15.88
CA GLY A 354 -19.81 -5.37 -16.35
C GLY A 354 -19.16 -4.44 -15.31
N SER A 355 -19.96 -3.56 -14.72
CA SER A 355 -19.47 -2.55 -13.76
C SER A 355 -19.58 -2.98 -12.30
N LEU A 356 -20.11 -4.17 -11.99
CA LEU A 356 -20.24 -4.63 -10.60
C LEU A 356 -18.89 -4.79 -9.89
N PRO A 357 -17.84 -5.36 -10.52
CA PRO A 357 -16.50 -5.36 -9.94
C PRO A 357 -15.99 -3.93 -9.70
N THR A 358 -16.13 -3.04 -10.69
CA THR A 358 -15.69 -1.64 -10.61
C THR A 358 -16.38 -0.89 -9.47
N ALA A 359 -17.70 -1.03 -9.35
CA ALA A 359 -18.48 -0.44 -8.27
C ALA A 359 -18.09 -0.99 -6.89
N THR A 360 -17.70 -2.27 -6.82
CA THR A 360 -17.18 -2.88 -5.60
C THR A 360 -15.82 -2.28 -5.21
N GLY A 361 -14.91 -2.13 -6.18
CA GLY A 361 -13.61 -1.49 -5.96
C GLY A 361 -13.75 -0.03 -5.51
N LEU A 362 -14.65 0.72 -6.15
CA LEU A 362 -14.98 2.10 -5.76
C LEU A 362 -15.60 2.19 -4.37
N SER A 363 -16.49 1.26 -4.00
CA SER A 363 -17.10 1.21 -2.67
C SER A 363 -16.07 1.05 -1.57
N LEU A 364 -15.09 0.17 -1.77
CA LEU A 364 -14.00 -0.05 -0.84
C LEU A 364 -13.09 1.17 -0.73
N ARG A 365 -12.74 1.80 -1.86
CA ARG A 365 -11.79 2.90 -1.88
C ARG A 365 -12.36 4.23 -1.40
N LEU A 366 -13.61 4.52 -1.74
CA LEU A 366 -14.32 5.74 -1.30
C LEU A 366 -14.99 5.57 0.07
N HIS A 367 -14.89 4.38 0.67
CA HIS A 367 -15.65 4.01 1.88
C HIS A 367 -17.15 4.30 1.77
N CYS A 368 -17.71 4.16 0.56
CA CYS A 368 -19.09 4.49 0.24
C CYS A 368 -19.92 3.22 0.09
N PRO A 369 -21.09 3.08 0.76
CA PRO A 369 -21.94 1.91 0.62
C PRO A 369 -22.42 1.70 -0.83
N MET A 370 -22.39 0.45 -1.31
CA MET A 370 -22.91 0.10 -2.63
C MET A 370 -24.24 -0.66 -2.57
N ILE A 371 -25.05 -0.46 -3.61
CA ILE A 371 -26.22 -1.25 -3.97
C ILE A 371 -26.11 -1.68 -5.43
N PHE A 372 -26.98 -2.57 -5.91
CA PHE A 372 -27.09 -2.81 -7.36
C PHE A 372 -28.49 -3.31 -7.76
N PRO A 373 -29.04 -2.83 -8.90
CA PRO A 373 -30.28 -3.35 -9.43
C PRO A 373 -30.06 -4.74 -10.04
N ARG A 374 -30.90 -5.72 -9.69
CA ARG A 374 -30.81 -7.06 -10.27
C ARG A 374 -31.16 -7.05 -11.75
N LYS A 375 -30.44 -7.85 -12.54
CA LYS A 375 -30.73 -8.05 -13.96
C LYS A 375 -32.04 -8.85 -14.16
N GLU A 376 -32.23 -9.91 -13.35
CA GLU A 376 -33.37 -10.81 -13.42
C GLU A 376 -34.27 -10.73 -12.17
N VAL A 377 -35.59 -10.87 -12.35
CA VAL A 377 -36.56 -10.94 -11.25
C VAL A 377 -36.73 -12.41 -10.85
N LYS A 378 -36.35 -12.78 -9.62
CA LYS A 378 -36.59 -14.14 -9.10
C LYS A 378 -38.10 -14.42 -9.01
N ALA A 379 -38.53 -15.59 -9.51
CA ALA A 379 -39.92 -16.06 -9.41
C ALA A 379 -40.39 -16.35 -7.97
N HIS A 380 -39.45 -16.60 -7.05
CA HIS A 380 -39.71 -16.98 -5.65
C HIS A 380 -38.81 -16.19 -4.67
N GLY A 381 -39.34 -15.80 -3.51
CA GLY A 381 -38.68 -14.96 -2.50
C GLY A 381 -39.27 -13.55 -2.38
N THR A 382 -38.61 -12.65 -1.64
CA THR A 382 -39.07 -11.27 -1.32
C THR A 382 -39.18 -10.30 -2.51
N ARG A 383 -39.04 -10.78 -3.76
CA ARG A 383 -39.13 -10.01 -5.01
C ARG A 383 -38.29 -8.71 -5.02
N LYS A 384 -37.21 -8.65 -4.22
CA LYS A 384 -36.31 -7.49 -4.17
C LYS A 384 -35.70 -7.24 -5.55
N LEU A 385 -35.92 -6.03 -6.07
CA LEU A 385 -35.38 -5.53 -7.34
C LEU A 385 -33.93 -5.05 -7.22
N ILE A 386 -33.50 -4.70 -6.00
CA ILE A 386 -32.20 -4.12 -5.68
C ILE A 386 -31.58 -4.94 -4.54
N GLU A 387 -30.27 -5.18 -4.65
CA GLU A 387 -29.46 -5.79 -3.60
C GLU A 387 -28.71 -4.72 -2.81
N GLY A 388 -28.51 -4.98 -1.52
CA GLY A 388 -27.97 -4.01 -0.56
C GLY A 388 -29.06 -3.38 0.32
N ASN A 389 -28.61 -2.61 1.31
CA ASN A 389 -29.48 -1.88 2.23
C ASN A 389 -29.50 -0.41 1.83
N PHE A 390 -30.67 0.19 1.82
CA PHE A 390 -30.89 1.59 1.47
C PHE A 390 -32.18 2.09 2.10
N ASP A 391 -32.27 3.41 2.26
CA ASP A 391 -33.46 4.09 2.73
C ASP A 391 -34.07 4.95 1.59
N PRO A 392 -35.41 5.01 1.47
CA PRO A 392 -36.05 5.88 0.47
C PRO A 392 -35.64 7.36 0.66
N GLY A 393 -35.36 8.04 -0.45
CA GLY A 393 -34.92 9.43 -0.49
C GLY A 393 -33.40 9.62 -0.59
N GLU A 394 -32.60 8.57 -0.38
CA GLU A 394 -31.15 8.63 -0.57
C GLU A 394 -30.78 8.92 -2.04
N THR A 395 -29.69 9.68 -2.21
CA THR A 395 -29.11 10.04 -3.50
C THR A 395 -28.08 9.00 -3.91
N VAL A 396 -28.21 8.49 -5.14
CA VAL A 396 -27.40 7.41 -5.67
C VAL A 396 -26.74 7.83 -6.97
N VAL A 397 -25.44 7.61 -7.06
CA VAL A 397 -24.70 7.71 -8.32
C VAL A 397 -24.59 6.33 -8.97
N VAL A 398 -24.94 6.25 -10.25
CA VAL A 398 -24.90 4.99 -11.00
C VAL A 398 -23.56 4.85 -11.69
N VAL A 399 -22.95 3.68 -11.59
CA VAL A 399 -21.67 3.32 -12.22
C VAL A 399 -21.94 2.27 -13.29
N ASP A 400 -21.49 2.52 -14.52
CA ASP A 400 -21.55 1.55 -15.62
C ASP A 400 -20.25 1.48 -16.43
N ASP A 401 -20.00 0.41 -17.19
CA ASP A 401 -18.71 0.19 -17.86
C ASP A 401 -18.54 1.08 -19.12
N ILE A 402 -19.46 0.98 -20.06
CA ILE A 402 -19.43 1.72 -21.32
C ILE A 402 -20.80 2.25 -21.71
N LEU A 403 -20.84 3.50 -22.17
CA LEU A 403 -22.06 4.13 -22.64
C LEU A 403 -22.19 4.04 -24.17
N ILE A 404 -22.89 3.01 -24.66
CA ILE A 404 -23.15 2.82 -26.11
C ILE A 404 -24.53 3.36 -26.52
N SER A 405 -25.62 2.77 -25.99
CA SER A 405 -26.99 3.22 -26.31
C SER A 405 -27.68 3.92 -25.14
N GLY A 406 -27.10 3.83 -23.94
CA GLY A 406 -27.68 4.28 -22.69
C GLY A 406 -28.83 3.40 -22.14
N LYS A 407 -29.29 2.39 -22.88
CA LYS A 407 -30.47 1.60 -22.50
C LYS A 407 -30.26 0.84 -21.17
N SER A 408 -29.12 0.15 -21.03
CA SER A 408 -28.81 -0.64 -19.83
C SER A 408 -28.80 0.22 -18.57
N VAL A 409 -28.09 1.34 -18.62
CA VAL A 409 -27.96 2.25 -17.48
C VAL A 409 -29.27 2.96 -17.14
N MET A 410 -30.07 3.34 -18.15
CA MET A 410 -31.41 3.91 -17.93
C MET A 410 -32.37 2.90 -17.29
N GLU A 411 -32.41 1.66 -17.77
CA GLU A 411 -33.22 0.59 -17.15
C GLU A 411 -32.80 0.32 -15.70
N GLY A 412 -31.49 0.36 -15.42
CA GLY A 412 -30.95 0.27 -14.07
C GLY A 412 -31.38 1.45 -13.18
N ALA A 413 -31.24 2.67 -13.68
CA ALA A 413 -31.61 3.89 -12.98
C ALA A 413 -33.12 3.97 -12.68
N GLU A 414 -33.98 3.55 -13.62
CA GLU A 414 -35.42 3.48 -13.40
C GLU A 414 -35.80 2.46 -12.31
N LYS A 415 -35.10 1.32 -12.23
CA LYS A 415 -35.31 0.36 -11.12
C LYS A 415 -34.97 0.99 -9.77
N LEU A 416 -33.87 1.74 -9.70
CA LEU A 416 -33.46 2.46 -8.48
C LEU A 416 -34.50 3.53 -8.10
N LYS A 417 -34.94 4.34 -9.06
CA LYS A 417 -36.01 5.34 -8.86
C LYS A 417 -37.32 4.72 -8.40
N SER A 418 -37.71 3.57 -8.96
CA SER A 418 -38.94 2.85 -8.56
C SER A 418 -38.92 2.35 -7.12
N ALA A 419 -37.73 2.23 -6.51
CA ALA A 419 -37.55 1.87 -5.11
C ALA A 419 -37.45 3.10 -4.18
N GLY A 420 -37.66 4.31 -4.71
CA GLY A 420 -37.66 5.56 -3.94
C GLY A 420 -36.29 6.23 -3.81
N LEU A 421 -35.30 5.84 -4.62
CA LEU A 421 -33.96 6.45 -4.62
C LEU A 421 -33.88 7.61 -5.62
N ASN A 422 -33.10 8.64 -5.28
CA ASN A 422 -32.84 9.77 -6.16
C ASN A 422 -31.61 9.48 -7.02
N VAL A 423 -31.77 9.43 -8.35
CA VAL A 423 -30.66 9.21 -9.29
C VAL A 423 -30.50 10.44 -10.18
N HIS A 424 -29.34 11.09 -10.07
CA HIS A 424 -29.00 12.30 -10.82
C HIS A 424 -27.80 12.10 -11.74
N ASP A 425 -26.77 11.41 -11.26
CA ASP A 425 -25.49 11.28 -11.95
C ASP A 425 -25.24 9.82 -12.35
N ILE A 426 -24.75 9.66 -13.57
CA ILE A 426 -24.30 8.40 -14.16
C ILE A 426 -22.84 8.58 -14.53
N VAL A 427 -21.96 7.75 -14.00
CA VAL A 427 -20.52 7.77 -14.29
C VAL A 427 -20.16 6.49 -15.04
N VAL A 428 -19.51 6.64 -16.18
CA VAL A 428 -19.03 5.52 -17.01
C VAL A 428 -17.53 5.60 -17.27
N PHE A 429 -16.89 4.48 -17.60
CA PHE A 429 -15.49 4.50 -17.97
C PHE A 429 -15.32 5.09 -19.37
N ILE A 430 -16.08 4.56 -20.34
CA ILE A 430 -15.97 4.96 -21.75
C ILE A 430 -17.30 5.52 -22.25
N ASP A 431 -17.26 6.72 -22.81
CA ASP A 431 -18.32 7.28 -23.65
C ASP A 431 -18.07 6.91 -25.11
N HIS A 432 -18.97 6.15 -25.71
CA HIS A 432 -18.92 5.82 -27.14
C HIS A 432 -19.23 7.05 -28.02
N GLU A 433 -19.63 8.17 -27.40
CA GLU A 433 -20.09 9.36 -28.11
C GLU A 433 -21.34 8.99 -28.95
N GLN A 434 -21.72 9.70 -30.01
CA GLN A 434 -23.01 9.49 -30.73
C GLN A 434 -24.28 9.95 -29.98
N GLY A 435 -24.18 11.09 -29.28
CA GLY A 435 -25.34 11.79 -28.68
C GLY A 435 -26.03 11.03 -27.55
N VAL A 436 -25.37 10.07 -26.91
CA VAL A 436 -25.94 9.29 -25.80
C VAL A 436 -26.08 10.16 -24.55
N LYS A 437 -25.08 11.02 -24.27
CA LYS A 437 -25.14 11.99 -23.16
C LYS A 437 -26.36 12.91 -23.28
N ASP A 438 -26.67 13.40 -24.47
CA ASP A 438 -27.85 14.25 -24.71
C ASP A 438 -29.15 13.49 -24.44
N ARG A 439 -29.23 12.22 -24.85
CA ARG A 439 -30.38 11.36 -24.56
C ARG A 439 -30.55 11.11 -23.06
N LEU A 440 -29.46 10.89 -22.33
CA LEU A 440 -29.49 10.78 -20.87
C LEU A 440 -29.95 12.08 -20.22
N GLN A 441 -29.48 13.22 -20.70
CA GLN A 441 -29.88 14.54 -20.21
C GLN A 441 -31.38 14.81 -20.43
N GLN A 442 -31.92 14.44 -21.60
CA GLN A 442 -33.36 14.52 -21.89
C GLN A 442 -34.21 13.65 -20.93
N ASN A 443 -33.64 12.59 -20.36
CA ASN A 443 -34.27 11.74 -19.35
C ASN A 443 -33.92 12.15 -17.91
N GLY A 444 -33.29 13.31 -17.73
CA GLY A 444 -33.00 13.91 -16.43
C GLY A 444 -31.74 13.38 -15.74
N TYR A 445 -30.82 12.75 -16.48
CA TYR A 445 -29.57 12.23 -15.95
C TYR A 445 -28.37 13.04 -16.45
N ARG A 446 -27.39 13.30 -15.57
CA ARG A 446 -26.10 13.88 -15.93
C ARG A 446 -25.10 12.75 -16.14
N ALA A 447 -24.52 12.70 -17.32
CA ALA A 447 -23.59 11.64 -17.70
C ALA A 447 -22.15 12.15 -17.67
N HIS A 448 -21.30 11.46 -16.92
CA HIS A 448 -19.88 11.71 -16.79
C HIS A 448 -19.10 10.53 -17.33
N ALA A 449 -17.98 10.78 -18.00
CA ALA A 449 -17.15 9.71 -18.57
C ALA A 449 -15.68 10.00 -18.30
N VAL A 450 -14.92 8.94 -18.00
CA VAL A 450 -13.47 9.02 -17.78
C VAL A 450 -12.73 9.22 -19.11
N LEU A 451 -13.14 8.49 -20.13
CA LEU A 451 -12.59 8.55 -21.48
C LEU A 451 -13.71 8.65 -22.52
N THR A 452 -13.44 9.28 -23.64
CA THR A 452 -14.26 9.17 -24.84
C THR A 452 -13.63 8.25 -25.88
N ILE A 453 -14.43 7.69 -26.78
CA ILE A 453 -13.92 6.85 -27.86
C ILE A 453 -12.99 7.63 -28.79
N SER A 454 -13.25 8.93 -29.00
CA SER A 454 -12.35 9.82 -29.76
C SER A 454 -10.98 9.95 -29.08
N GLU A 455 -10.93 10.12 -27.75
CA GLU A 455 -9.67 10.20 -27.00
C GLU A 455 -8.86 8.91 -27.12
N ILE A 456 -9.51 7.76 -26.94
CA ILE A 456 -8.91 6.43 -27.10
C ILE A 456 -8.33 6.28 -28.51
N THR A 457 -9.13 6.59 -29.52
CA THR A 457 -8.77 6.43 -30.93
C THR A 457 -7.58 7.32 -31.32
N ASN A 458 -7.57 8.57 -30.88
CA ASN A 458 -6.46 9.50 -31.10
C ASN A 458 -5.16 8.99 -30.47
N VAL A 459 -5.22 8.52 -29.22
CA VAL A 459 -4.04 7.98 -28.52
C VAL A 459 -3.48 6.75 -29.24
N LEU A 460 -4.35 5.80 -29.64
CA LEU A 460 -3.90 4.59 -30.32
C LEU A 460 -3.32 4.88 -31.71
N HIS A 461 -3.85 5.87 -32.43
CA HIS A 461 -3.31 6.29 -33.73
C HIS A 461 -1.95 6.97 -33.59
N GLN A 462 -1.82 7.92 -32.66
CA GLN A 462 -0.55 8.61 -32.38
C GLN A 462 0.55 7.64 -31.93
N SER A 463 0.19 6.59 -31.18
CA SER A 463 1.12 5.55 -30.73
C SER A 463 1.35 4.41 -31.75
N GLY A 464 0.81 4.53 -32.98
CA GLY A 464 0.98 3.56 -34.05
C GLY A 464 0.37 2.18 -33.78
N ARG A 465 -0.59 2.09 -32.85
CA ARG A 465 -1.30 0.84 -32.51
C ARG A 465 -2.45 0.54 -33.46
N ILE A 466 -3.00 1.56 -34.12
CA ILE A 466 -3.99 1.45 -35.20
C ILE A 466 -3.52 2.23 -36.43
N ASN A 467 -3.97 1.83 -37.62
CA ASN A 467 -3.62 2.47 -38.89
C ASN A 467 -4.64 3.58 -39.28
N ASP A 468 -4.33 4.34 -40.34
CA ASP A 468 -5.19 5.44 -40.83
C ASP A 468 -6.59 4.96 -41.25
N GLU A 469 -6.71 3.75 -41.79
CA GLU A 469 -7.99 3.16 -42.20
C GLU A 469 -8.88 2.86 -40.98
N GLN A 470 -8.29 2.30 -39.92
CA GLN A 470 -8.96 2.04 -38.64
C GLN A 470 -9.34 3.34 -37.93
N PHE A 471 -8.47 4.35 -37.97
CA PHE A 471 -8.75 5.67 -37.41
C PHE A 471 -9.94 6.38 -38.10
N LEU A 472 -9.97 6.35 -39.44
CA LEU A 472 -11.08 6.92 -40.22
C LEU A 472 -12.40 6.19 -39.98
N ALA A 473 -12.37 4.85 -39.89
CA ALA A 473 -13.56 4.04 -39.62
C ALA A 473 -14.24 4.40 -38.28
N LEU A 474 -13.49 4.91 -37.30
CA LEU A 474 -13.97 5.28 -35.96
C LEU A 474 -14.46 6.72 -35.85
N THR A 475 -13.93 7.61 -36.69
CA THR A 475 -14.31 9.03 -36.70
C THR A 475 -15.52 9.30 -37.60
N GLU A 476 -15.80 8.42 -38.55
CA GLU A 476 -16.94 8.51 -39.47
C GLU A 476 -18.16 7.66 -39.05
N SER A 477 -18.09 6.91 -37.93
CA SER A 477 -19.18 6.04 -37.44
C SER A 477 -19.98 6.61 -36.27
#